data_AF-A0A7S1H2I0-F1
#
_entry.id   AF-A0A7S1H2I0-F1
#
_cell.length_a   1.000
_cell.length_b   1.000
_cell.length_c   1.000
_cell.angle_alpha   90.00
_cell.angle_beta   90.00
_cell.angle_gamma   90.00
#
_symmetry.space_group_name_H-M   'P 1'
#
loop_
_entity.id
_entity.type
_entity.pdbx_description
1 polymer ?
#
loop_
_entity_poly.entity_id
_entity_poly.type
_entity_poly.pdbx_seq_one_letter_code
_entity_poly.pdbx_strand_id
1 'polypeptide(L)'
;ATRTIAFGTLSSKSFLAVANAWTTTGDWSAHSHVYEWIENTGYQLIRTVDTRGAMDVEFVTTDKAGGDDVDLLVFASFQFPSAVQVFDIGGATATDVDLSAISSFPALKQTISTAGQAHGLNSFAVDNKFYLAVANRQARTPYVDG
;
A
#
# COMPACT_ATOMS: atom_id res chain seq x y z
N ALA A 1 -16.21 2.85 -4.12
CA ALA A 1 -16.09 3.81 -3.02
C ALA A 1 -14.80 3.57 -2.24
N THR A 2 -14.39 4.57 -1.46
CA THR A 2 -13.25 4.51 -0.53
C THR A 2 -13.54 3.56 0.62
N ARG A 3 -12.55 2.73 0.98
CA ARG A 3 -12.61 1.79 2.09
C ARG A 3 -11.89 2.31 3.33
N THR A 4 -10.67 2.77 3.12
CA THR A 4 -9.78 3.25 4.18
C THR A 4 -8.86 4.32 3.63
N ILE A 5 -8.18 5.00 4.54
CA ILE A 5 -7.10 5.93 4.24
C ILE A 5 -5.94 5.67 5.20
N ALA A 6 -4.72 5.87 4.74
CA ALA A 6 -3.54 5.86 5.58
C ALA A 6 -2.78 7.17 5.41
N PHE A 7 -2.20 7.65 6.51
CA PHE A 7 -1.26 8.77 6.52
C PHE A 7 0.13 8.23 6.82
N GLY A 8 1.14 8.76 6.16
CA GLY A 8 2.53 8.37 6.36
C GLY A 8 3.47 9.54 6.15
N THR A 9 4.63 9.47 6.78
CA THR A 9 5.72 10.44 6.57
C THR A 9 6.94 9.68 6.08
N LEU A 10 7.55 10.16 4.99
CA LEU A 10 8.70 9.55 4.34
C LEU A 10 9.67 10.65 3.97
N SER A 11 10.91 10.56 4.45
CA SER A 11 11.97 11.54 4.15
C SER A 11 11.51 13.00 4.32
N SER A 12 10.76 13.30 5.39
CA SER A 12 10.18 14.62 5.72
C SER A 12 9.00 15.08 4.85
N LYS A 13 8.55 14.29 3.88
CA LYS A 13 7.31 14.53 3.11
C LYS A 13 6.14 13.79 3.75
N SER A 14 4.95 14.39 3.72
CA SER A 14 3.73 13.79 4.26
C SER A 14 2.84 13.29 3.12
N PHE A 15 2.30 12.08 3.29
CA PHE A 15 1.51 11.40 2.29
C PHE A 15 0.16 10.95 2.84
N LEU A 16 -0.80 10.88 1.93
CA LEU A 16 -2.12 10.29 2.14
C LEU A 16 -2.34 9.25 1.05
N ALA A 17 -2.58 8.00 1.43
CA ALA A 17 -3.02 6.96 0.51
C ALA A 17 -4.50 6.65 0.74
N VAL A 18 -5.25 6.47 -0.35
CA VAL A 18 -6.68 6.21 -0.33
C VAL A 18 -6.95 4.87 -1.01
N ALA A 19 -7.39 3.87 -0.23
CA ALA A 19 -7.77 2.57 -0.76
C ALA A 19 -9.20 2.63 -1.33
N ASN A 20 -9.34 2.38 -2.63
CA ASN A 20 -10.63 2.30 -3.29
C ASN A 20 -10.93 0.88 -3.74
N ALA A 21 -12.11 0.39 -3.39
CA ALA A 21 -12.48 -1.00 -3.64
C ALA A 21 -13.38 -1.20 -4.87
N TRP A 22 -14.37 -0.33 -5.10
CA TRP A 22 -15.26 -0.44 -6.26
C TRP A 22 -15.47 0.87 -7.01
N THR A 23 -15.80 0.78 -8.29
CA THR A 23 -16.26 1.89 -9.13
C THR A 23 -17.64 2.37 -8.68
N THR A 24 -18.14 3.45 -9.26
CA THR A 24 -19.52 3.92 -9.01
C THR A 24 -20.58 2.91 -9.46
N THR A 25 -20.24 2.02 -10.40
CA THR A 25 -21.11 0.92 -10.88
C THR A 25 -21.03 -0.34 -10.03
N GLY A 26 -20.12 -0.38 -9.03
CA GLY A 26 -19.97 -1.53 -8.12
C GLY A 26 -18.90 -2.54 -8.54
N ASP A 27 -18.13 -2.26 -9.60
CA ASP A 27 -17.07 -3.15 -10.09
C ASP A 27 -15.82 -3.02 -9.23
N TRP A 28 -15.17 -4.14 -8.88
CA TRP A 28 -14.02 -4.17 -7.96
C TRP A 28 -12.68 -3.70 -8.56
N SER A 29 -12.72 -2.78 -9.52
CA SER A 29 -11.60 -2.31 -10.32
C SER A 29 -11.23 -0.85 -10.08
N ALA A 30 -11.76 -0.23 -9.02
CA ALA A 30 -11.42 1.15 -8.72
C ALA A 30 -9.93 1.30 -8.42
N HIS A 31 -9.34 2.35 -9.00
CA HIS A 31 -7.98 2.74 -8.69
C HIS A 31 -7.88 3.42 -7.34
N SER A 32 -6.80 3.13 -6.63
CA SER A 32 -6.43 3.84 -5.41
C SER A 32 -5.59 5.07 -5.75
N HIS A 33 -5.51 6.00 -4.80
CA HIS A 33 -4.83 7.27 -5.01
C HIS A 33 -3.78 7.50 -3.93
N VAL A 34 -2.67 8.14 -4.32
CA VAL A 34 -1.63 8.59 -3.41
C VAL A 34 -1.47 10.09 -3.59
N TYR A 35 -1.47 10.80 -2.47
CA TYR A 35 -1.35 12.24 -2.39
C TYR A 35 -0.11 12.63 -1.59
N GLU A 36 0.52 13.74 -1.97
CA GLU A 36 1.58 14.39 -1.20
C GLU A 36 1.04 15.70 -0.63
N TRP A 37 1.43 16.01 0.61
CA TRP A 37 1.17 17.32 1.20
C TRP A 37 2.17 18.34 0.66
N ILE A 38 1.65 19.33 -0.06
CA ILE A 38 2.44 20.48 -0.53
C ILE A 38 2.19 21.66 0.41
N GLU A 39 3.27 22.21 0.97
CA GLU A 39 3.19 23.33 1.89
C GLU A 39 2.35 24.48 1.30
N ASN A 40 1.49 25.08 2.12
CA ASN A 40 0.59 26.17 1.75
C ASN A 40 -0.47 25.83 0.68
N THR A 41 -0.50 24.61 0.13
CA THR A 41 -1.46 24.20 -0.91
C THR A 41 -2.34 23.01 -0.49
N GLY A 42 -1.82 22.12 0.36
CA GLY A 42 -2.51 20.93 0.85
C GLY A 42 -2.19 19.65 0.05
N TYR A 43 -3.04 18.63 0.19
CA TYR A 43 -2.85 17.34 -0.48
C TYR A 43 -3.09 17.45 -1.99
N GLN A 44 -2.09 17.08 -2.79
CA GLN A 44 -2.16 16.99 -4.23
C GLN A 44 -2.04 15.54 -4.69
N LEU A 45 -2.87 15.13 -5.66
CA LEU A 45 -2.82 13.79 -6.22
C LEU A 45 -1.52 13.63 -7.00
N ILE A 46 -0.63 12.77 -6.52
CA ILE A 46 0.62 12.49 -7.21
C ILE A 46 0.54 11.20 -8.01
N ARG A 47 -0.30 10.22 -7.60
CA ARG A 47 -0.43 8.93 -8.30
C ARG A 47 -1.81 8.30 -8.21
N THR A 48 -2.17 7.65 -9.32
CA THR A 48 -3.26 6.69 -9.42
C THR A 48 -2.68 5.30 -9.56
N VAL A 49 -3.12 4.37 -8.72
CA VAL A 49 -2.57 3.02 -8.60
C VAL A 49 -3.66 2.01 -8.92
N ASP A 50 -3.38 1.08 -9.84
CA ASP A 50 -4.26 -0.05 -10.07
C ASP A 50 -4.08 -1.09 -8.95
N THR A 51 -4.92 -0.95 -7.94
CA THR A 51 -4.92 -1.82 -6.75
C THR A 51 -5.98 -2.91 -6.80
N ARG A 52 -6.74 -3.02 -7.91
CA ARG A 52 -7.74 -4.09 -8.13
C ARG A 52 -8.67 -4.32 -6.94
N GLY A 53 -9.28 -3.23 -6.47
CA GLY A 53 -10.25 -3.23 -5.40
C GLY A 53 -9.60 -3.31 -4.01
N ALA A 54 -8.86 -2.27 -3.65
CA ALA A 54 -8.16 -2.20 -2.37
C ALA A 54 -9.15 -2.08 -1.20
N MET A 55 -8.97 -2.96 -0.23
CA MET A 55 -9.74 -3.05 1.01
C MET A 55 -9.04 -2.37 2.17
N ASP A 56 -7.71 -2.41 2.18
CA ASP A 56 -6.87 -1.76 3.16
C ASP A 56 -5.61 -1.16 2.52
N VAL A 57 -4.99 -0.21 3.21
CA VAL A 57 -3.71 0.39 2.81
C VAL A 57 -2.89 0.75 4.04
N GLU A 58 -1.58 0.53 3.97
CA GLU A 58 -0.65 0.83 5.06
C GLU A 58 0.69 1.36 4.53
N PHE A 59 1.23 2.38 5.20
CA PHE A 59 2.63 2.79 5.04
C PHE A 59 3.50 1.98 5.98
N VAL A 60 4.59 1.45 5.45
CA VAL A 60 5.48 0.53 6.15
C VAL A 60 6.91 1.01 5.97
N THR A 61 7.62 1.23 7.07
CA THR A 61 9.06 1.48 7.05
C THR A 61 9.75 0.31 7.74
N THR A 62 10.67 -0.35 7.04
CA THR A 62 11.48 -1.41 7.65
C THR A 62 12.76 -0.80 8.19
N ASP A 63 12.91 -0.72 9.51
CA ASP A 63 14.20 -0.44 10.15
C ASP A 63 15.05 -1.72 10.05
N LYS A 64 15.95 -1.76 9.08
CA LYS A 64 16.82 -2.92 8.88
C LYS A 64 18.11 -2.68 9.64
N ALA A 65 18.30 -3.38 10.76
CA ALA A 65 19.56 -3.34 11.50
C ALA A 65 20.76 -3.65 10.57
N GLY A 66 21.57 -2.61 10.30
CA GLY A 66 22.77 -2.71 9.44
C GLY A 66 22.54 -2.59 7.92
N GLY A 67 21.37 -2.09 7.47
CA GLY A 67 21.11 -1.76 6.07
C GLY A 67 20.29 -0.48 5.91
N ASP A 68 19.96 -0.12 4.68
CA ASP A 68 19.10 1.04 4.40
C ASP A 68 17.64 0.73 4.74
N ASP A 69 16.94 1.70 5.33
CA ASP A 69 15.50 1.62 5.54
C ASP A 69 14.78 1.46 4.20
N VAL A 70 13.73 0.63 4.20
CA VAL A 70 12.86 0.47 3.04
C VAL A 70 11.49 0.96 3.38
N ASP A 71 11.08 2.00 2.68
CA ASP A 71 9.73 2.52 2.74
C ASP A 71 8.85 1.82 1.70
N LEU A 72 7.70 1.35 2.16
CA LEU A 72 6.75 0.58 1.38
C LEU A 72 5.34 1.16 1.53
N LEU A 73 4.58 1.10 0.44
CA LEU A 73 3.13 1.31 0.44
C LEU A 73 2.47 -0.02 0.12
N VAL A 74 1.63 -0.50 1.02
CA VAL A 74 1.04 -1.85 0.92
C VAL A 74 -0.46 -1.75 0.80
N PHE A 75 -1.04 -2.42 -0.19
CA PHE A 75 -2.49 -2.53 -0.36
C PHE A 75 -2.96 -3.98 -0.21
N ALA A 76 -4.03 -4.18 0.56
CA ALA A 76 -4.76 -5.44 0.57
C ALA A 76 -5.84 -5.40 -0.51
N SER A 77 -5.74 -6.26 -1.52
CA SER A 77 -6.62 -6.22 -2.69
C SER A 77 -7.62 -7.37 -2.68
N PHE A 78 -8.86 -7.06 -3.08
CA PHE A 78 -9.96 -8.01 -3.05
C PHE A 78 -9.97 -8.97 -4.26
N GLN A 79 -9.56 -8.51 -5.45
CA GLN A 79 -9.64 -9.32 -6.68
C GLN A 79 -8.59 -10.44 -6.78
N PHE A 80 -8.95 -11.51 -7.50
CA PHE A 80 -8.14 -12.73 -7.64
C PHE A 80 -7.02 -12.60 -8.69
N PRO A 81 -5.85 -13.26 -8.51
CA PRO A 81 -5.43 -13.97 -7.28
C PRO A 81 -5.33 -12.98 -6.13
N SER A 82 -5.95 -13.33 -4.98
CA SER A 82 -6.05 -12.41 -3.85
C SER A 82 -4.65 -11.98 -3.44
N ALA A 83 -4.40 -10.70 -3.59
CA ALA A 83 -3.07 -10.14 -3.61
C ALA A 83 -2.93 -9.11 -2.51
N VAL A 84 -1.81 -9.18 -1.80
CA VAL A 84 -1.23 -7.98 -1.22
C VAL A 84 -0.26 -7.42 -2.25
N GLN A 85 -0.48 -6.17 -2.66
CA GLN A 85 0.44 -5.46 -3.55
C GLN A 85 1.36 -4.61 -2.68
N VAL A 86 2.65 -4.90 -2.75
CA VAL A 86 3.69 -4.16 -2.04
C VAL A 86 4.40 -3.27 -3.04
N PHE A 87 4.36 -1.97 -2.81
CA PHE A 87 5.05 -1.00 -3.62
C PHE A 87 6.24 -0.41 -2.87
N ASP A 88 7.37 -0.28 -3.57
CA ASP A 88 8.52 0.48 -3.09
C ASP A 88 8.25 1.98 -3.28
N ILE A 89 8.42 2.73 -2.19
CA ILE A 89 8.31 4.19 -2.18
C ILE A 89 9.60 4.87 -1.69
N GLY A 90 10.66 4.10 -1.41
CA GLY A 90 11.95 4.62 -0.97
C GLY A 90 12.70 5.45 -2.03
N GLY A 91 12.29 5.37 -3.31
CA GLY A 91 12.77 6.31 -4.34
C GLY A 91 12.37 7.78 -4.12
N ALA A 92 11.48 8.05 -3.16
CA ALA A 92 11.07 9.40 -2.74
C ALA A 92 12.06 10.11 -1.81
N THR A 93 13.15 9.43 -1.43
CA THR A 93 14.18 9.90 -0.48
C THR A 93 15.07 11.03 -0.98
N ALA A 94 14.97 11.41 -2.26
CA ALA A 94 15.70 12.56 -2.77
C ALA A 94 14.94 13.84 -2.41
N THR A 95 15.58 14.70 -1.62
CA THR A 95 15.02 15.89 -0.94
C THR A 95 14.32 16.92 -1.83
N ASP A 96 14.32 16.77 -3.16
CA ASP A 96 13.69 17.70 -4.10
C ASP A 96 13.08 16.99 -5.33
N VAL A 97 12.85 15.67 -5.28
CA VAL A 97 12.30 14.98 -6.46
C VAL A 97 10.79 15.15 -6.52
N ASP A 98 10.34 15.71 -7.64
CA ASP A 98 8.94 15.72 -8.06
C ASP A 98 8.47 14.28 -8.32
N LEU A 99 7.76 13.72 -7.35
CA LEU A 99 7.22 12.36 -7.42
C LEU A 99 6.19 12.18 -8.52
N SER A 100 5.56 13.27 -8.97
CA SER A 100 4.63 13.23 -10.10
C SER A 100 5.36 12.96 -11.42
N ALA A 101 6.65 13.32 -11.52
CA ALA A 101 7.48 13.08 -12.69
C ALA A 101 8.09 11.67 -12.74
N ILE A 102 8.11 10.93 -11.62
CA ILE A 102 8.65 9.56 -11.58
C ILE A 102 7.58 8.58 -12.08
N SER A 103 7.61 8.22 -13.36
CA SER A 103 6.64 7.28 -13.95
C SER A 103 6.56 5.92 -13.23
N SER A 104 7.65 5.48 -12.58
CA SER A 104 7.70 4.23 -11.84
C SER A 104 7.24 4.31 -10.38
N PHE A 105 7.03 5.47 -9.78
CA PHE A 105 6.68 5.61 -8.36
C PHE A 105 5.17 5.64 -8.13
N PRO A 106 4.55 4.85 -7.24
CA PRO A 106 5.15 3.81 -6.44
C PRO A 106 5.41 2.57 -7.32
N ALA A 107 6.56 1.93 -7.15
CA ALA A 107 6.98 0.83 -8.01
C ALA A 107 6.48 -0.49 -7.42
N LEU A 108 5.72 -1.29 -8.18
CA LEU A 108 5.27 -2.60 -7.70
C LEU A 108 6.51 -3.48 -7.46
N LYS A 109 6.79 -3.76 -6.19
CA LYS A 109 7.96 -4.54 -5.74
C LYS A 109 7.63 -6.02 -5.65
N GLN A 110 6.45 -6.33 -5.13
CA GLN A 110 6.03 -7.70 -4.88
C GLN A 110 4.50 -7.81 -4.90
N THR A 111 4.02 -8.98 -5.29
CA THR A 111 2.66 -9.43 -5.02
C THR A 111 2.73 -10.65 -4.11
N ILE A 112 2.00 -10.63 -2.99
CA ILE A 112 1.89 -11.76 -2.06
C ILE A 112 0.53 -12.41 -2.28
N SER A 113 0.53 -13.69 -2.65
CA SER A 113 -0.71 -14.44 -2.79
C SER A 113 -1.28 -14.80 -1.42
N THR A 114 -2.60 -14.71 -1.28
CA THR A 114 -3.33 -15.02 -0.04
C THR A 114 -4.39 -16.08 -0.33
N ALA A 115 -4.69 -16.94 0.67
CA ALA A 115 -5.65 -18.04 0.51
C ALA A 115 -7.13 -17.60 0.40
N GLY A 116 -7.38 -16.29 0.44
CA GLY A 116 -8.69 -15.65 0.43
C GLY A 116 -8.55 -14.16 0.18
N GLN A 117 -9.65 -13.42 0.06
CA GLN A 117 -9.55 -11.98 -0.22
C GLN A 117 -8.89 -11.24 0.94
N ALA A 118 -7.72 -10.65 0.68
CA ALA A 118 -7.05 -9.77 1.62
C ALA A 118 -7.96 -8.58 1.95
N HIS A 119 -8.11 -8.31 3.23
CA HIS A 119 -9.11 -7.37 3.73
C HIS A 119 -8.55 -6.38 4.76
N GLY A 120 -7.57 -6.80 5.55
CA GLY A 120 -6.96 -5.95 6.56
C GLY A 120 -5.45 -6.13 6.56
N LEU A 121 -4.73 -5.05 6.83
CA LEU A 121 -3.30 -5.02 7.02
C LEU A 121 -2.98 -4.50 8.42
N ASN A 122 -1.89 -5.00 8.99
CA ASN A 122 -1.24 -4.35 10.11
C ASN A 122 0.25 -4.68 10.08
N SER A 123 1.07 -3.69 10.33
CA SER A 123 2.52 -3.83 10.38
C SER A 123 3.08 -3.64 11.78
N PHE A 124 4.12 -4.38 12.11
CA PHE A 124 4.78 -4.28 13.41
C PHE A 124 6.20 -4.82 13.35
N ALA A 125 7.02 -4.45 14.34
CA ALA A 125 8.38 -4.94 14.50
C ALA A 125 8.52 -5.69 15.83
N VAL A 126 9.27 -6.80 15.81
CA VAL A 126 9.67 -7.58 17.00
C VAL A 126 11.15 -7.92 16.83
N ASP A 127 11.97 -7.62 17.84
CA ASP A 127 13.42 -7.94 17.85
C ASP A 127 14.14 -7.51 16.55
N ASN A 128 13.93 -6.27 16.12
CA ASN A 128 14.48 -5.68 14.89
C ASN A 128 14.12 -6.44 13.60
N LYS A 129 13.04 -7.21 13.63
CA LYS A 129 12.45 -7.85 12.45
C LYS A 129 11.08 -7.27 12.21
N PHE A 130 10.83 -6.96 10.94
CA PHE A 130 9.57 -6.42 10.50
C PHE A 130 8.61 -7.54 10.08
N TYR A 131 7.33 -7.35 10.39
CA TYR A 131 6.24 -8.27 10.07
C TYR A 131 5.04 -7.52 9.51
N LEU A 132 4.39 -8.13 8.53
CA LEU A 132 3.10 -7.71 8.00
C LEU A 132 2.08 -8.80 8.31
N ALA A 133 1.09 -8.48 9.14
CA ALA A 133 -0.08 -9.32 9.32
C ALA A 133 -1.13 -8.99 8.24
N VAL A 134 -1.72 -10.05 7.67
CA VAL A 134 -2.75 -9.94 6.64
C VAL A 134 -4.00 -10.69 7.09
N ALA A 135 -5.11 -9.98 7.22
CA ALA A 135 -6.41 -10.57 7.50
C ALA A 135 -7.16 -10.88 6.20
N ASN A 136 -7.66 -12.11 6.06
CA ASN A 136 -8.41 -12.57 4.88
C ASN A 136 -9.88 -12.82 5.24
N ARG A 137 -10.82 -12.40 4.39
CA ARG A 137 -12.27 -12.45 4.72
C ARG A 137 -12.93 -13.81 4.49
N GLN A 138 -12.43 -14.65 3.57
CA GLN A 138 -12.97 -15.99 3.32
C GLN A 138 -11.89 -16.93 2.77
N ALA A 139 -11.65 -18.07 3.43
CA ALA A 139 -11.03 -19.21 2.76
C ALA A 139 -12.16 -19.98 2.06
N ARG A 140 -12.17 -20.10 0.73
CA ARG A 140 -13.19 -20.94 0.04
C ARG A 140 -13.03 -22.43 0.36
N THR A 141 -11.93 -22.79 1.01
CA THR A 141 -11.62 -24.10 1.58
C THR A 141 -10.78 -23.87 2.83
N PRO A 142 -11.00 -24.58 3.95
CA PRO A 142 -10.12 -24.47 5.12
C PRO A 142 -8.67 -24.72 4.69
N TYR A 143 -7.75 -23.88 5.17
CA TYR A 143 -6.32 -24.14 5.07
C TYR A 143 -6.06 -25.45 5.82
N VAL A 144 -5.65 -26.49 5.08
CA VAL A 144 -5.14 -27.74 5.63
C VAL A 144 -3.63 -27.66 5.51
N ASP A 145 -2.95 -27.67 6.65
CA ASP A 145 -1.50 -27.90 6.70
C ASP A 145 -1.21 -29.22 5.98
N GLY A 146 -0.29 -29.18 5.01
CA GLY A 146 0.31 -30.35 4.38
C GLY A 146 1.63 -30.70 5.03
#